data_AF-A0A1M4TXI8-F1
#
_entry.id   AF-A0A1M4TXI8-F1
#
_cell.length_a   1.000
_cell.length_b   1.000
_cell.length_c   1.000
_cell.angle_alpha   90.00
_cell.angle_beta   90.00
_cell.angle_gamma   90.00
#
_symmetry.space_group_name_H-M   'P 1'
#
loop_
_entity.id
_entity.type
_entity.pdbx_description
1 polymer ?
#
loop_
_entity_poly.entity_id
_entity_poly.type
_entity_poly.pdbx_seq_one_letter_code
_entity_poly.pdbx_strand_id
1 'polypeptide(L)' 'MQLMMFLGNDMIDSVPVQMNQLSLPGYLGRFKRVLKEKHADLIRESGTPPEFLVVDPQPAKKYTN' A
#
# COMPACT_ATOMS: atom_id res chain seq x y z
N MET A 1 -7.22 -8.07 1.60
CA MET A 1 -6.07 -7.42 0.93
C MET A 1 -5.68 -6.16 1.68
N GLN A 2 -4.44 -5.72 1.49
CA GLN A 2 -3.88 -4.50 2.09
C GLN A 2 -3.16 -3.70 1.01
N LEU A 3 -3.27 -2.37 1.08
CA LEU A 3 -2.43 -1.45 0.33
C LEU A 3 -1.30 -1.01 1.26
N MET A 4 -0.08 -1.42 0.94
CA MET A 4 1.14 -1.06 1.66
C MET A 4 1.85 0.09 0.95
N MET A 5 2.43 1.00 1.73
CA MET A 5 3.27 2.10 1.26
C MET A 5 4.71 1.85 1.69
N PHE A 6 5.63 2.05 0.76
CA PHE A 6 7.06 1.92 0.97
C PHE A 6 7.77 3.24 0.63
N LEU A 7 8.89 3.49 1.30
CA LEU A 7 9.89 4.48 0.89
C LEU A 7 11.22 3.74 0.72
N GLY A 8 11.66 3.59 -0.53
CA GLY A 8 12.73 2.64 -0.85
C GLY A 8 12.35 1.22 -0.41
N ASN A 9 13.18 0.59 0.42
CA ASN A 9 12.96 -0.77 0.90
C ASN A 9 12.18 -0.86 2.21
N ASP A 10 11.84 0.29 2.81
CA ASP A 10 11.21 0.33 4.12
C ASP A 10 9.69 0.40 3.99
N MET A 11 8.99 -0.52 4.65
CA MET A 11 7.53 -0.47 4.77
C MET A 11 7.15 0.64 5.77
N ILE A 12 6.40 1.63 5.31
CA ILE A 12 6.03 2.79 6.12
C ILE A 12 4.66 2.62 6.75
N ASP A 13 3.67 2.18 5.97
CA ASP A 13 2.29 2.05 6.45
C ASP A 13 1.50 1.04 5.61
N SER A 14 0.36 0.60 6.15
CA SER A 14 -0.57 -0.28 5.44
C SER A 14 -2.01 0.06 5.77
N VAL A 15 -2.89 -0.01 4.78
CA VAL A 15 -4.33 0.14 4.98
C VAL A 15 -5.10 -1.04 4.41
N PRO A 16 -6.13 -1.55 5.13
CA PRO A 16 -6.96 -2.61 4.59
C PRO A 16 -7.75 -2.09 3.38
N VAL A 17 -7.84 -2.92 2.34
CA VAL A 17 -8.60 -2.62 1.12
C VAL A 17 -9.54 -3.79 0.79
N GLN A 18 -10.70 -3.44 0.26
CA GLN A 18 -11.73 -4.42 -0.11
C GLN A 18 -11.48 -4.91 -1.54
N MET A 19 -11.35 -6.22 -1.70
CA MET A 19 -11.02 -6.87 -2.98
C MET A 19 -12.04 -6.53 -4.08
N ASN A 20 -13.33 -6.55 -3.74
CA ASN A 20 -14.44 -6.23 -4.64
C ASN A 20 -14.44 -4.76 -5.12
N GLN A 21 -13.70 -3.87 -4.46
CA GLN A 21 -13.62 -2.45 -4.81
C GLN A 21 -12.34 -2.08 -5.56
N LEU A 22 -11.39 -3.01 -5.74
CA LEU A 22 -10.09 -2.72 -6.38
C LEU A 22 -10.21 -2.33 -7.85
N SER A 23 -11.22 -2.85 -8.56
CA SER A 23 -11.50 -2.51 -9.95
C SER A 23 -12.18 -1.14 -10.11
N LEU A 24 -12.68 -0.55 -9.03
CA LEU A 24 -13.36 0.75 -9.09
C LEU A 24 -12.32 1.86 -9.31
N PRO A 25 -12.47 2.66 -10.38
CA PRO A 25 -11.59 3.79 -10.63
C PRO A 25 -11.53 4.73 -9.41
N GLY A 26 -10.33 5.18 -9.07
CA GLY A 26 -10.11 6.11 -7.95
C GLY A 26 -10.16 5.49 -6.54
N TYR A 27 -10.61 4.24 -6.38
CA TYR A 27 -10.67 3.59 -5.07
C TYR A 27 -9.30 3.55 -4.38
N LEU A 28 -8.29 2.97 -5.02
CA LEU A 28 -6.92 2.96 -4.49
C LEU A 28 -6.31 4.37 -4.42
N GLY A 29 -6.68 5.24 -5.37
CA GLY A 29 -6.18 6.61 -5.44
C GLY A 29 -6.49 7.41 -4.18
N ARG A 30 -7.68 7.25 -3.59
CA ARG A 30 -8.06 7.93 -2.35
C ARG A 30 -7.15 7.56 -1.19
N PHE A 31 -6.82 6.28 -1.05
CA PHE A 31 -5.96 5.80 0.02
C PHE A 31 -4.51 6.24 -0.20
N LYS A 32 -4.02 6.19 -1.44
CA LYS A 32 -2.68 6.69 -1.78
C LYS A 32 -2.53 8.18 -1.45
N ARG A 33 -3.56 9.01 -1.69
CA ARG A 33 -3.55 10.44 -1.30
C ARG A 33 -3.49 10.61 0.21
N VAL A 34 -4.37 9.94 0.95
CA VAL A 34 -4.40 10.00 2.41
C VAL A 34 -3.06 9.55 3.01
N LEU A 35 -2.46 8.48 2.50
CA LEU A 35 -1.16 7.98 2.95
C LEU A 35 -0.03 8.98 2.66
N LYS A 36 -0.04 9.63 1.49
CA LYS A 36 0.94 10.68 1.16
C LYS A 36 0.79 11.92 2.04
N GLU A 37 -0.43 12.34 2.33
CA GLU A 37 -0.70 13.47 3.21
C GLU A 37 -0.29 13.18 4.65
N LYS A 38 -0.60 11.97 5.16
CA LYS A 38 -0.24 11.51 6.50
C LYS A 38 1.28 11.48 6.73
N HIS A 39 2.04 11.12 5.70
CA HIS A 39 3.50 10.94 5.77
C HIS A 39 4.27 11.97 4.93
N ALA A 40 3.68 13.15 4.69
CA ALA A 40 4.22 14.15 3.76
C ALA A 40 5.64 14.62 4.13
N ASP A 41 5.89 14.84 5.43
CA ASP A 41 7.20 15.27 5.93
C ASP A 41 8.26 14.18 5.71
N LEU A 42 7.94 12.93 6.06
CA LEU A 42 8.82 11.78 5.87
C LEU A 42 9.16 11.57 4.38
N ILE A 43 8.16 11.67 3.50
CA ILE A 43 8.37 11.56 2.04
C ILE A 43 9.34 12.65 1.57
N ARG A 44 9.11 13.89 2.01
CA ARG A 44 9.95 15.04 1.64
C ARG A 44 11.40 14.89 2.14
N GLU A 45 11.59 14.40 3.36
CA GLU A 45 12.91 14.16 3.94
C GLU A 45 13.66 13.02 3.26
N SER A 46 12.96 11.94 2.89
CA SER A 46 13.57 10.79 2.24
C SER A 46 14.16 11.09 0.86
N GLY A 47 13.62 12.10 0.16
CA GLY A 47 13.96 12.40 -1.23
C GLY A 47 13.55 11.31 -2.24
N THR A 48 12.87 10.25 -1.78
CA THR A 48 12.42 9.12 -2.61
C THR A 48 10.91 9.16 -2.81
N PRO A 49 10.41 8.84 -4.01
CA PRO A 49 8.98 8.74 -4.23
C PRO A 49 8.42 7.51 -3.50
N PRO A 50 7.24 7.60 -2.87
CA PRO A 50 6.64 6.46 -2.23
C PRO A 50 6.10 5.46 -3.24
N GLU A 51 6.37 4.18 -2.97
CA GLU A 51 5.89 3.05 -3.73
C GLU A 51 4.69 2.41 -3.03
N PHE A 52 3.81 1.78 -3.80
CA PHE A 52 2.57 1.21 -3.27
C PHE A 52 2.33 -0.18 -3.83
N LEU A 53 2.11 -1.14 -2.94
CA LEU A 53 1.84 -2.53 -3.29
C LEU A 53 0.49 -2.97 -2.70
N VAL A 54 -0.33 -3.65 -3.50
CA VAL A 54 -1.51 -4.34 -2.99
C VAL A 54 -1.14 -5.80 -2.77
N VAL A 55 -1.30 -6.28 -1.55
CA VAL A 55 -0.93 -7.64 -1.14
C VAL A 55 -2.10 -8.30 -0.42
N ASP A 56 -2.20 -9.62 -0.60
CA ASP A 56 -3.01 -10.44 0.27
C ASP A 56 -2.10 -10.97 1.39
N PRO A 57 -2.27 -10.53 2.65
CA PRO A 57 -1.42 -10.97 3.76
C PRO A 57 -1.68 -12.42 4.19
N GLN A 58 -2.64 -13.12 3.57
CA GLN A 58 -2.83 -14.54 3.86
C GLN A 58 -1.61 -15.35 3.40
N PRO A 59 -1.09 -16.26 4.24
CA PRO A 59 0.02 -17.12 3.84
C PRO A 59 -0.42 -17.95 2.63
N ALA A 60 0.43 -17.98 1.60
CA ALA A 60 0.21 -18.85 0.44
C ALA A 60 -0.09 -20.26 0.95
N LYS A 61 -1.25 -20.82 0.56
CA LYS A 61 -1.58 -22.22 0.86
C LYS A 61 -0.38 -23.04 0.40
N LYS A 62 0.32 -23.70 1.34
CA LYS A 62 1.40 -24.62 1.01
C LYS A 62 0.81 -25.67 0.08
N TYR A 63 1.22 -25.67 -1.19
CA TYR A 63 0.92 -26.77 -2.10
C TYR A 63 1.54 -28.03 -1.48
N THR A 64 0.68 -28.92 -1.02
CA THR A 64 1.05 -30.25 -0.54
C THR A 64 1.20 -31.12 -1.79
N ASN A 65 2.39 -31.68 -2.00
CA ASN A 65 2.61 -32.79 -2.94
C ASN A 65 2.04 -34.08 -2.36
#